data_AF-A0A651H4K0-F1
#
_entry.id   AF-A0A651H4K0-F1
#
_cell.length_a   1.000
_cell.length_b   1.000
_cell.length_c   1.000
_cell.angle_alpha   90.00
_cell.angle_beta   90.00
_cell.angle_gamma   90.00
#
_symmetry.space_group_name_H-M   'P 1'
#
loop_
_entity.id
_entity.type
_entity.pdbx_description
1 polymer ?
#
loop_
_entity_poly.entity_id
_entity_poly.type
_entity_poly.pdbx_seq_one_letter_code
_entity_poly.pdbx_strand_id
1 'polypeptide(L)'
;MIDAYCHAGGPRFGSADLALRELDRYGITHANLVLPPGCPDFAALRRARALRGDAVRCFGIPFGDSEKQRTGLTDWQIRAGISGLRLMPEEVAANPGSLALLGEAGRWLFAINPCDRPETIDTLLSWLEHYTTGRIACPHFLKPGGFRQTLPDPERARAFLAHPRVAVIFSRQGNTGTTRPYPHEDLRPWIDEVVAAAGWEKILWGSEYPVLYWRDELIPQATDWIRNLLPDLADSSRRAFLGENARRLFFFEPAPDDDAGDPPGWVPPPLHTGYPVPIAQKGLRLSSAAVEKLTAAYLEANTPGSPVTLSAFLAEWIESRLPR
;
A
#
# COMPACT_ATOMS: atom_id res chain seq x y z
N MET A 1 3.32 -9.34 -13.59
CA MET A 1 3.66 -8.76 -12.28
C MET A 1 2.39 -8.61 -11.44
N ILE A 2 2.52 -8.55 -10.12
CA ILE A 2 1.42 -8.23 -9.19
C ILE A 2 1.89 -7.13 -8.25
N ASP A 3 1.09 -6.08 -8.11
CA ASP A 3 1.35 -5.00 -7.17
C ASP A 3 0.67 -5.29 -5.83
N ALA A 4 1.45 -5.69 -4.83
CA ALA A 4 0.89 -6.05 -3.53
C ALA A 4 0.46 -4.85 -2.69
N TYR A 5 0.77 -3.62 -3.10
CA TYR A 5 0.35 -2.42 -2.39
C TYR A 5 0.37 -1.19 -3.30
N CYS A 6 -0.81 -0.79 -3.75
CA CYS A 6 -1.04 0.50 -4.38
C CYS A 6 -2.35 1.13 -3.90
N HIS A 7 -2.52 2.40 -4.23
CA HIS A 7 -3.65 3.18 -3.78
C HIS A 7 -4.61 3.52 -4.92
N ALA A 8 -5.88 3.56 -4.58
CA ALA A 8 -6.93 4.25 -5.31
C ALA A 8 -7.85 4.92 -4.29
N GLY A 9 -8.51 6.01 -4.69
CA GLY A 9 -9.41 6.74 -3.82
C GLY A 9 -9.16 8.23 -3.89
N GLY A 10 -10.19 8.94 -4.33
CA GLY A 10 -10.24 10.39 -4.33
C GLY A 10 -10.38 10.95 -2.91
N PRO A 11 -10.04 12.23 -2.72
CA PRO A 11 -9.37 13.09 -3.70
C PRO A 11 -7.85 12.91 -3.76
N ARG A 12 -7.28 12.14 -2.83
CA ARG A 12 -5.82 12.14 -2.59
C ARG A 12 -5.03 11.36 -3.62
N PHE A 13 -5.51 10.20 -4.04
CA PHE A 13 -4.74 9.25 -4.87
C PHE A 13 -5.37 9.00 -6.25
N GLY A 14 -6.34 9.83 -6.64
CA GLY A 14 -7.03 9.71 -7.93
C GLY A 14 -8.06 8.58 -7.97
N SER A 15 -8.71 8.47 -9.13
CA SER A 15 -9.76 7.47 -9.37
C SER A 15 -9.20 6.06 -9.56
N ALA A 16 -10.07 5.07 -9.37
CA ALA A 16 -9.77 3.68 -9.69
C ALA A 16 -9.39 3.49 -11.17
N ASP A 17 -10.07 4.18 -12.09
CA ASP A 17 -9.79 4.13 -13.53
C ASP A 17 -8.34 4.54 -13.85
N LEU A 18 -7.85 5.62 -13.23
CA LEU A 18 -6.45 6.05 -13.40
C LEU A 18 -5.47 5.01 -12.86
N ALA A 19 -5.72 4.49 -11.65
CA ALA A 19 -4.88 3.45 -11.07
C ALA A 19 -4.82 2.21 -11.97
N LEU A 20 -5.97 1.69 -12.40
CA LEU A 20 -6.05 0.48 -13.23
C LEU A 20 -5.42 0.65 -14.60
N ARG A 21 -5.61 1.81 -15.23
CA ARG A 21 -4.94 2.14 -16.50
C ARG A 21 -3.42 2.15 -16.34
N GLU A 22 -2.93 2.65 -15.22
CA GLU A 22 -1.50 2.64 -14.95
C GLU A 22 -0.96 1.23 -14.76
N LEU A 23 -1.69 0.37 -14.04
CA LEU A 23 -1.34 -1.04 -13.94
C LEU A 23 -1.26 -1.72 -15.32
N ASP A 24 -2.21 -1.47 -16.21
CA ASP A 24 -2.22 -2.02 -17.58
C ASP A 24 -0.98 -1.61 -18.37
N ARG A 25 -0.61 -0.33 -18.31
CA ARG A 25 0.53 0.22 -19.06
C ARG A 25 1.83 -0.50 -18.73
N TYR A 26 2.00 -0.95 -17.49
CA TYR A 26 3.20 -1.66 -17.04
C TYR A 26 3.02 -3.18 -16.95
N GLY A 27 1.93 -3.74 -17.52
CA GLY A 27 1.69 -5.18 -17.52
C GLY A 27 1.49 -5.76 -16.11
N ILE A 28 1.02 -4.94 -15.17
CA ILE A 28 0.67 -5.37 -13.82
C ILE A 28 -0.74 -5.95 -13.87
N THR A 29 -0.81 -7.28 -13.83
CA THR A 29 -2.06 -8.00 -14.07
C THR A 29 -2.99 -8.06 -12.87
N HIS A 30 -2.47 -7.91 -11.65
CA HIS A 30 -3.23 -8.00 -10.40
C HIS A 30 -2.74 -6.96 -9.41
N ALA A 31 -3.60 -6.49 -8.51
CA ALA A 31 -3.20 -5.54 -7.49
C ALA A 31 -4.05 -5.57 -6.21
N ASN A 32 -3.42 -5.22 -5.09
CA ASN A 32 -4.10 -4.85 -3.85
C ASN A 32 -4.32 -3.33 -3.84
N LEU A 33 -5.56 -2.90 -4.01
CA LEU A 33 -5.95 -1.49 -3.99
C LEU A 33 -6.37 -1.08 -2.59
N VAL A 34 -5.66 -0.10 -2.04
CA VAL A 34 -5.75 0.27 -0.63
C VAL A 34 -6.21 1.71 -0.50
N LEU A 35 -7.23 1.95 0.32
CA LEU A 35 -7.68 3.32 0.59
C LEU A 35 -6.61 4.14 1.33
N PRO A 36 -6.49 5.45 1.01
CA PRO A 36 -5.68 6.36 1.80
C PRO A 36 -6.21 6.47 3.24
N PRO A 37 -5.35 6.64 4.26
CA PRO A 37 -5.82 7.02 5.59
C PRO A 37 -6.63 8.33 5.51
N GLY A 38 -7.79 8.34 6.18
CA GLY A 38 -8.72 9.47 6.20
C GLY A 38 -9.52 9.71 4.92
N CYS A 39 -9.53 8.77 3.96
CA CYS A 39 -10.25 8.91 2.69
C CYS A 39 -11.15 7.68 2.45
N PRO A 40 -12.42 7.71 2.90
CA PRO A 40 -13.35 6.59 2.79
C PRO A 40 -14.01 6.49 1.40
N ASP A 41 -13.20 6.47 0.33
CA ASP A 41 -13.70 6.37 -1.06
C ASP A 41 -14.01 4.92 -1.46
N PHE A 42 -15.04 4.34 -0.84
CA PHE A 42 -15.47 2.98 -1.14
C PHE A 42 -16.02 2.82 -2.57
N ALA A 43 -16.46 3.90 -3.19
CA ALA A 43 -16.89 3.91 -4.58
C ALA A 43 -15.71 3.59 -5.52
N ALA A 44 -14.50 4.10 -5.25
CA ALA A 44 -13.31 3.72 -6.00
C ALA A 44 -12.99 2.22 -5.88
N LEU A 45 -13.10 1.62 -4.68
CA LEU A 45 -12.88 0.18 -4.51
C LEU A 45 -13.89 -0.65 -5.30
N ARG A 46 -15.18 -0.32 -5.21
CA ARG A 46 -16.26 -0.97 -5.98
C ARG A 46 -16.06 -0.80 -7.48
N ARG A 47 -15.69 0.39 -7.94
CA ARG A 47 -15.37 0.68 -9.34
C ARG A 47 -14.22 -0.18 -9.83
N ALA A 48 -13.16 -0.33 -9.05
CA ALA A 48 -12.04 -1.18 -9.41
C ALA A 48 -12.45 -2.65 -9.54
N ARG A 49 -13.22 -3.17 -8.57
CA ARG A 49 -13.76 -4.54 -8.63
C ARG A 49 -14.66 -4.74 -9.84
N ALA A 50 -15.56 -3.80 -10.13
CA ALA A 50 -16.43 -3.89 -11.30
C ALA A 50 -15.65 -3.95 -12.62
N LEU A 51 -14.50 -3.28 -12.69
CA LEU A 51 -13.64 -3.26 -13.88
C LEU A 51 -12.72 -4.48 -14.01
N ARG A 52 -12.33 -5.13 -12.91
CA ARG A 52 -11.24 -6.12 -12.89
C ARG A 52 -11.59 -7.45 -12.21
N GLY A 53 -12.74 -7.55 -11.55
CA GLY A 53 -13.16 -8.72 -10.78
C GLY A 53 -12.05 -9.21 -9.84
N ASP A 54 -11.73 -10.50 -9.95
CA ASP A 54 -10.73 -11.16 -9.12
C ASP A 54 -9.28 -10.73 -9.37
N ALA A 55 -9.00 -9.90 -10.38
CA ALA A 55 -7.67 -9.35 -10.57
C ALA A 55 -7.32 -8.28 -9.53
N VAL A 56 -8.29 -7.79 -8.74
CA VAL A 56 -8.04 -6.82 -7.67
C VAL A 56 -8.50 -7.33 -6.31
N ARG A 57 -7.79 -6.93 -5.25
CA ARG A 57 -8.24 -7.06 -3.86
C ARG A 57 -8.41 -5.67 -3.28
N CYS A 58 -9.48 -5.48 -2.52
CA CYS A 58 -9.87 -4.16 -2.02
C CYS A 58 -9.57 -4.07 -0.53
N PHE A 59 -8.81 -3.06 -0.13
CA PHE A 59 -8.44 -2.84 1.26
C PHE A 59 -8.99 -1.51 1.75
N GLY A 60 -9.81 -1.60 2.78
CA GLY A 60 -10.45 -0.46 3.41
C GLY A 60 -9.60 0.22 4.46
N ILE A 61 -10.24 1.08 5.25
CA ILE A 61 -9.65 1.76 6.42
C ILE A 61 -10.65 1.76 7.58
N PRO A 62 -10.17 1.81 8.84
CA PRO A 62 -11.01 2.26 9.93
C PRO A 62 -11.34 3.74 9.72
N PHE A 63 -12.62 4.10 9.70
CA PHE A 63 -13.05 5.49 9.51
C PHE A 63 -14.28 5.80 10.37
N GLY A 64 -14.29 6.96 11.02
CA GLY A 64 -15.33 7.40 11.95
C GLY A 64 -14.77 7.98 13.25
N ASP A 65 -15.52 8.89 13.85
CA ASP A 65 -15.10 9.65 15.03
C ASP A 65 -15.14 8.81 16.32
N SER A 66 -16.03 7.82 16.36
CA SER A 66 -16.19 6.90 17.50
C SER A 66 -15.84 5.47 17.15
N GLU A 67 -15.45 4.68 18.16
CA GLU A 67 -15.23 3.24 18.00
C GLU A 67 -16.47 2.51 17.45
N LYS A 68 -17.67 2.93 17.86
CA LYS A 68 -18.94 2.40 17.35
C LYS A 68 -19.09 2.62 15.85
N GLN A 69 -18.77 3.83 15.36
CA GLN A 69 -18.79 4.13 13.93
C GLN A 69 -17.75 3.31 13.17
N ARG A 70 -16.50 3.25 13.68
CA ARG A 70 -15.41 2.50 13.03
C ARG A 70 -15.72 1.00 12.94
N THR A 71 -16.25 0.42 14.01
CA THR A 71 -16.66 -0.99 14.05
C THR A 71 -17.84 -1.25 13.12
N GLY A 72 -18.90 -0.44 13.18
CA GLY A 72 -20.06 -0.59 12.29
C GLY A 72 -19.72 -0.39 10.82
N LEU A 73 -18.80 0.53 10.50
CA LEU A 73 -18.29 0.68 9.14
C LEU A 73 -17.40 -0.50 8.73
N THR A 74 -16.68 -1.13 9.66
CA THR A 74 -15.88 -2.33 9.37
C THR A 74 -16.77 -3.51 8.99
N ASP A 75 -17.86 -3.73 9.74
CA ASP A 75 -18.89 -4.72 9.38
C ASP A 75 -19.42 -4.47 7.96
N TRP A 76 -19.82 -3.23 7.67
CA TRP A 76 -20.28 -2.85 6.34
C TRP A 76 -19.21 -3.10 5.27
N GLN A 77 -17.94 -2.76 5.53
CA GLN A 77 -16.85 -3.00 4.58
C GLN A 77 -16.63 -4.51 4.31
N ILE A 78 -16.72 -5.36 5.35
CA ILE A 78 -16.60 -6.82 5.20
C ILE A 78 -17.68 -7.36 4.27
N ARG A 79 -18.92 -6.89 4.44
CA ARG A 79 -20.06 -7.14 3.54
C ARG A 79 -19.87 -6.54 2.16
N ALA A 80 -19.15 -5.42 2.05
CA ALA A 80 -18.75 -4.83 0.76
C ALA A 80 -17.61 -5.62 0.10
N GLY A 81 -17.22 -6.75 0.68
CA GLY A 81 -16.24 -7.69 0.17
C GLY A 81 -14.80 -7.20 0.26
N ILE A 82 -14.43 -6.34 1.22
CA ILE A 82 -13.01 -6.02 1.41
C ILE A 82 -12.22 -7.29 1.73
N SER A 83 -10.97 -7.32 1.26
CA SER A 83 -10.01 -8.37 1.58
C SER A 83 -9.29 -8.10 2.90
N GLY A 84 -9.33 -6.86 3.39
CA GLY A 84 -8.70 -6.45 4.63
C GLY A 84 -8.80 -4.94 4.92
N LEU A 85 -8.20 -4.50 6.04
CA LEU A 85 -8.04 -3.09 6.37
C LEU A 85 -6.56 -2.70 6.43
N ARG A 86 -6.27 -1.48 5.99
CA ARG A 86 -4.99 -0.80 6.26
C ARG A 86 -5.06 -0.11 7.61
N LEU A 87 -4.04 -0.35 8.45
CA LEU A 87 -3.96 0.13 9.82
C LEU A 87 -2.60 0.81 10.08
N MET A 88 -2.64 2.04 10.55
CA MET A 88 -1.50 2.70 11.20
C MET A 88 -1.22 2.07 12.58
N PRO A 89 0.00 2.17 13.14
CA PRO A 89 0.32 1.58 14.43
C PRO A 89 -0.65 1.95 15.57
N GLU A 90 -1.05 3.22 15.66
CA GLU A 90 -2.03 3.70 16.64
C GLU A 90 -3.45 3.15 16.40
N GLU A 91 -3.80 2.83 15.15
CA GLU A 91 -5.11 2.29 14.79
C GLU A 91 -5.25 0.83 15.22
N VAL A 92 -4.16 0.07 15.33
CA VAL A 92 -4.19 -1.32 15.80
C VAL A 92 -4.79 -1.40 17.21
N ALA A 93 -4.34 -0.54 18.13
CA ALA A 93 -4.85 -0.49 19.50
C ALA A 93 -6.22 0.23 19.59
N ALA A 94 -6.47 1.22 18.75
CA ALA A 94 -7.68 2.07 18.83
C ALA A 94 -8.95 1.45 18.20
N ASN A 95 -8.85 0.26 17.60
CA ASN A 95 -9.95 -0.37 16.85
C ASN A 95 -10.19 -1.85 17.21
N PRO A 96 -10.27 -2.24 18.50
CA PRO A 96 -10.40 -3.65 18.88
C PRO A 96 -11.64 -4.32 18.27
N GLY A 97 -12.78 -3.63 18.17
CA GLY A 97 -13.97 -4.13 17.50
C GLY A 97 -13.77 -4.43 16.00
N SER A 98 -13.08 -3.54 15.27
CA SER A 98 -12.74 -3.79 13.86
C SER A 98 -11.79 -4.97 13.69
N LEU A 99 -10.79 -5.10 14.58
CA LEU A 99 -9.83 -6.21 14.54
C LEU A 99 -10.54 -7.54 14.79
N ALA A 100 -11.50 -7.58 15.73
CA ALA A 100 -12.29 -8.77 15.99
C ALA A 100 -13.09 -9.21 14.74
N LEU A 101 -13.85 -8.29 14.15
CA LEU A 101 -14.64 -8.57 12.93
C LEU A 101 -13.78 -9.07 11.76
N LEU A 102 -12.60 -8.48 11.54
CA LEU A 102 -11.69 -8.95 10.50
C LEU A 102 -11.12 -10.34 10.80
N GLY A 103 -10.82 -10.61 12.06
CA GLY A 103 -10.35 -11.92 12.50
C GLY A 103 -11.39 -13.01 12.29
N GLU A 104 -12.63 -12.76 12.72
CA GLU A 104 -13.77 -13.66 12.51
C GLU A 104 -14.04 -13.92 11.02
N ALA A 105 -13.92 -12.88 10.19
CA ALA A 105 -14.11 -12.97 8.74
C ALA A 105 -12.87 -13.50 7.98
N GLY A 106 -11.78 -13.87 8.67
CA GLY A 106 -10.54 -14.36 8.06
C GLY A 106 -9.89 -13.37 7.09
N ARG A 107 -10.02 -12.07 7.35
CA ARG A 107 -9.51 -10.99 6.50
C ARG A 107 -8.05 -10.64 6.84
N TRP A 108 -7.45 -9.88 5.94
CA TRP A 108 -6.08 -9.40 6.09
C TRP A 108 -6.01 -8.13 6.94
N LEU A 109 -4.96 -8.01 7.74
CA LEU A 109 -4.51 -6.74 8.30
C LEU A 109 -3.31 -6.23 7.50
N PHE A 110 -3.41 -5.03 6.93
CA PHE A 110 -2.27 -4.30 6.37
C PHE A 110 -1.71 -3.37 7.43
N ALA A 111 -0.82 -3.90 8.26
CA ALA A 111 -0.21 -3.17 9.38
C ALA A 111 0.99 -2.37 8.91
N ILE A 112 0.90 -1.04 8.98
CA ILE A 112 1.99 -0.13 8.58
C ILE A 112 3.03 -0.06 9.69
N ASN A 113 4.30 -0.36 9.37
CA ASN A 113 5.45 -0.26 10.29
C ASN A 113 5.20 -0.81 11.72
N PRO A 114 4.67 -2.03 11.88
CA PRO A 114 4.29 -2.54 13.20
C PRO A 114 5.49 -2.66 14.15
N CYS A 115 6.71 -2.84 13.63
CA CYS A 115 7.91 -3.03 14.45
C CYS A 115 8.44 -1.73 15.09
N ASP A 116 7.84 -0.57 14.79
CA ASP A 116 8.21 0.69 15.44
C ASP A 116 7.78 0.74 16.90
N ARG A 117 6.82 -0.11 17.30
CA ARG A 117 6.23 -0.18 18.65
C ARG A 117 6.06 -1.64 19.08
N PRO A 118 6.76 -2.12 20.12
CA PRO A 118 6.63 -3.50 20.60
C PRO A 118 5.17 -3.88 20.94
N GLU A 119 4.40 -2.95 21.50
CA GLU A 119 3.00 -3.17 21.90
C GLU A 119 2.10 -3.43 20.69
N THR A 120 2.42 -2.85 19.53
CA THR A 120 1.74 -3.13 18.26
C THR A 120 2.03 -4.56 17.81
N ILE A 121 3.28 -5.03 17.89
CA ILE A 121 3.62 -6.43 17.58
C ILE A 121 2.86 -7.38 18.52
N ASP A 122 2.84 -7.10 19.81
CA ASP A 122 2.19 -7.95 20.81
C ASP A 122 0.70 -8.11 20.51
N THR A 123 0.02 -6.99 20.21
CA THR A 123 -1.41 -7.01 19.82
C THR A 123 -1.64 -7.85 18.57
N LEU A 124 -0.77 -7.72 17.56
CA LEU A 124 -0.90 -8.46 16.30
C LEU A 124 -0.60 -9.96 16.46
N LEU A 125 0.35 -10.34 17.31
CA LEU A 125 0.63 -11.74 17.62
C LEU A 125 -0.51 -12.38 18.40
N SER A 126 -1.06 -11.70 19.42
CA SER A 126 -2.24 -12.19 20.13
C SER A 126 -3.45 -12.32 19.21
N TRP A 127 -3.63 -11.38 18.27
CA TRP A 127 -4.67 -11.47 17.25
C TRP A 127 -4.48 -12.70 16.34
N LEU A 128 -3.25 -12.97 15.90
CA LEU A 128 -2.94 -14.16 15.10
C LEU A 128 -3.21 -15.45 15.88
N GLU A 129 -2.80 -15.53 17.14
CA GLU A 129 -3.07 -16.70 18.00
C GLU A 129 -4.57 -16.96 18.15
N HIS A 130 -5.36 -15.90 18.33
CA HIS A 130 -6.81 -16.01 18.53
C HIS A 130 -7.56 -16.33 17.22
N TYR A 131 -7.24 -15.65 16.12
CA TYR A 131 -7.92 -15.82 14.84
C TYR A 131 -7.07 -16.62 13.86
N THR A 132 -7.31 -17.93 13.78
CA THR A 132 -6.45 -18.90 13.06
C THR A 132 -6.44 -18.75 11.54
N THR A 133 -7.46 -18.11 10.96
CA THR A 133 -7.55 -17.80 9.52
C THR A 133 -7.05 -16.42 9.16
N GLY A 134 -6.90 -15.54 10.16
CA GLY A 134 -6.40 -14.18 10.00
C GLY A 134 -4.96 -14.13 9.49
N ARG A 135 -4.65 -13.12 8.66
CA ARG A 135 -3.34 -12.93 8.05
C ARG A 135 -2.91 -11.47 8.13
N ILE A 136 -1.60 -11.22 8.16
CA ILE A 136 -1.03 -9.88 8.24
C ILE A 136 -0.05 -9.68 7.09
N ALA A 137 -0.13 -8.53 6.44
CA ALA A 137 0.93 -8.04 5.58
C ALA A 137 1.43 -6.68 6.10
N CYS A 138 2.72 -6.41 5.91
CA CYS A 138 3.37 -5.20 6.39
C CYS A 138 3.87 -4.35 5.21
N PRO A 139 3.07 -3.39 4.71
CA PRO A 139 3.54 -2.37 3.77
C PRO A 139 4.55 -1.40 4.40
N HIS A 140 5.28 -0.70 3.53
CA HIS A 140 6.29 0.31 3.88
C HIS A 140 7.45 -0.21 4.73
N PHE A 141 7.71 -1.51 4.66
CA PHE A 141 8.60 -2.19 5.60
C PHE A 141 10.08 -2.11 5.19
N LEU A 142 10.58 -0.87 5.05
CA LEU A 142 11.96 -0.58 4.69
C LEU A 142 12.50 0.54 5.58
N LYS A 143 13.72 0.37 6.10
CA LYS A 143 14.46 1.38 6.85
C LYS A 143 15.95 1.33 6.53
N PRO A 144 16.70 2.45 6.62
CA PRO A 144 18.15 2.44 6.52
C PRO A 144 18.79 1.85 7.78
N GLY A 145 19.81 1.00 7.62
CA GLY A 145 20.48 0.30 8.72
C GLY A 145 19.81 -1.02 9.12
N GLY A 146 20.37 -1.74 10.08
CA GLY A 146 19.81 -3.00 10.58
C GLY A 146 18.81 -2.80 11.73
N PHE A 147 18.12 -3.86 12.13
CA PHE A 147 17.16 -3.93 13.22
C PHE A 147 17.76 -3.42 14.52
N ARG A 148 18.99 -3.83 14.88
CA ARG A 148 19.64 -3.38 16.13
C ARG A 148 19.82 -1.87 16.21
N GLN A 149 19.97 -1.19 15.06
CA GLN A 149 20.11 0.27 15.01
C GLN A 149 18.77 1.00 14.95
N THR A 150 17.71 0.33 14.47
CA THR A 150 16.48 1.00 14.01
C THR A 150 15.21 0.58 14.76
N LEU A 151 15.26 -0.53 15.50
CA LEU A 151 14.12 -1.10 16.20
C LEU A 151 14.32 -1.07 17.71
N PRO A 152 13.25 -0.79 18.48
CA PRO A 152 13.30 -0.87 19.94
C PRO A 152 13.49 -2.32 20.43
N ASP A 153 12.95 -3.30 19.71
CA ASP A 153 13.08 -4.72 20.03
C ASP A 153 13.33 -5.58 18.77
N PRO A 154 14.60 -5.77 18.37
CA PRO A 154 14.97 -6.57 17.21
C PRO A 154 14.53 -8.03 17.29
N GLU A 155 14.60 -8.67 18.46
CA GLU A 155 14.29 -10.09 18.59
C GLU A 155 12.78 -10.33 18.48
N ARG A 156 11.97 -9.44 19.07
CA ARG A 156 10.51 -9.49 18.91
C ARG A 156 10.09 -9.27 17.46
N ALA A 157 10.76 -8.37 16.74
CA ALA A 157 10.54 -8.18 15.31
C ALA A 157 10.88 -9.43 14.50
N ARG A 158 12.01 -10.11 14.77
CA ARG A 158 12.35 -11.38 14.11
C ARG A 158 11.31 -12.46 14.37
N ALA A 159 10.86 -12.61 15.62
CA ALA A 159 9.81 -13.58 15.98
C ALA A 159 8.49 -13.29 15.24
N PHE A 160 8.09 -12.02 15.16
CA PHE A 160 6.90 -11.60 14.41
C PHE A 160 7.02 -11.92 12.92
N LEU A 161 8.15 -11.57 12.31
CA LEU A 161 8.42 -11.83 10.89
C LEU A 161 8.52 -13.32 10.57
N ALA A 162 8.97 -14.15 11.50
CA ALA A 162 9.02 -15.61 11.35
C ALA A 162 7.63 -16.25 11.32
N HIS A 163 6.59 -15.60 11.84
CA HIS A 163 5.24 -16.17 11.90
C HIS A 163 4.72 -16.54 10.49
N PRO A 164 4.11 -17.74 10.29
CA PRO A 164 3.74 -18.24 8.96
C PRO A 164 2.65 -17.41 8.25
N ARG A 165 1.90 -16.61 9.00
CA ARG A 165 0.80 -15.75 8.50
C ARG A 165 1.15 -14.26 8.47
N VAL A 166 2.44 -13.92 8.57
CA VAL A 166 2.97 -12.55 8.44
C VAL A 166 3.78 -12.44 7.15
N ALA A 167 3.39 -11.53 6.27
CA ALA A 167 4.10 -11.21 5.04
C ALA A 167 4.60 -9.76 5.02
N VAL A 168 5.59 -9.47 4.20
CA VAL A 168 6.25 -8.16 4.13
C VAL A 168 6.14 -7.60 2.72
N ILE A 169 5.76 -6.33 2.59
CA ILE A 169 5.67 -5.65 1.30
C ILE A 169 6.71 -4.53 1.26
N PHE A 170 7.77 -4.74 0.47
CA PHE A 170 8.71 -3.69 0.12
C PHE A 170 8.07 -2.75 -0.87
N SER A 171 7.73 -1.58 -0.35
CA SER A 171 7.16 -0.42 -1.04
C SER A 171 7.85 0.82 -0.46
N ARG A 172 7.66 1.98 -1.11
CA ARG A 172 8.19 3.26 -0.63
C ARG A 172 9.72 3.38 -0.66
N GLN A 173 10.38 2.79 -1.66
CA GLN A 173 11.84 2.58 -1.70
C GLN A 173 12.65 3.87 -1.45
N GLY A 174 12.27 5.02 -2.02
CA GLY A 174 12.97 6.30 -1.88
C GLY A 174 12.44 7.23 -0.77
N ASN A 175 11.54 6.78 0.12
CA ASN A 175 11.06 7.59 1.25
C ASN A 175 11.02 6.82 2.58
N THR A 176 12.09 6.09 2.82
CA THR A 176 12.33 5.26 4.02
C THR A 176 13.21 5.95 5.06
N GLY A 177 13.72 7.15 4.74
CA GLY A 177 14.82 7.80 5.46
C GLY A 177 16.21 7.50 4.88
N THR A 178 16.31 6.78 3.76
CA THR A 178 17.57 6.59 3.02
C THR A 178 18.24 7.93 2.69
N THR A 179 19.55 7.95 2.81
CA THR A 179 20.42 9.09 2.44
C THR A 179 21.30 8.77 1.23
N ARG A 180 21.22 7.53 0.73
CA ARG A 180 22.00 7.08 -0.41
C ARG A 180 21.20 7.28 -1.71
N PRO A 181 21.87 7.61 -2.82
CA PRO A 181 21.21 7.62 -4.12
C PRO A 181 20.70 6.22 -4.45
N TYR A 182 19.77 6.14 -5.41
CA TYR A 182 19.34 4.87 -5.98
C TYR A 182 20.55 3.97 -6.32
N PRO A 183 20.55 2.67 -5.96
CA PRO A 183 19.43 1.87 -5.45
C PRO A 183 19.27 1.86 -3.92
N HIS A 184 19.76 2.88 -3.22
CA HIS A 184 19.60 3.05 -1.76
C HIS A 184 20.33 1.95 -0.97
N GLU A 185 21.65 1.84 -1.15
CA GLU A 185 22.48 0.79 -0.55
C GLU A 185 22.40 0.70 0.98
N ASP A 186 22.04 1.79 1.66
CA ASP A 186 21.82 1.82 3.11
C ASP A 186 20.59 1.04 3.57
N LEU A 187 19.72 0.60 2.66
CA LEU A 187 18.58 -0.29 2.94
C LEU A 187 18.97 -1.78 2.97
N ARG A 188 20.13 -2.15 2.42
CA ARG A 188 20.52 -3.56 2.33
C ARG A 188 20.58 -4.28 3.69
N PRO A 189 21.18 -3.71 4.76
CA PRO A 189 21.22 -4.38 6.06
C PRO A 189 19.84 -4.73 6.61
N TRP A 190 18.85 -3.84 6.42
CA TRP A 190 17.47 -4.10 6.79
C TRP A 190 16.88 -5.27 6.00
N ILE A 191 17.04 -5.25 4.67
CA ILE A 191 16.52 -6.29 3.78
C ILE A 191 17.11 -7.65 4.12
N ASP A 192 18.41 -7.72 4.37
CA ASP A 192 19.10 -8.97 4.72
C ASP A 192 18.51 -9.57 6.02
N GLU A 193 18.22 -8.73 7.03
CA GLU A 193 17.60 -9.20 8.27
C GLU A 193 16.11 -9.57 8.11
N VAL A 194 15.36 -8.83 7.31
CA VAL A 194 13.97 -9.19 6.97
C VAL A 194 13.92 -10.53 6.25
N VAL A 195 14.77 -10.73 5.24
CA VAL A 195 14.84 -11.98 4.49
C VAL A 195 15.31 -13.13 5.38
N ALA A 196 16.28 -12.90 6.27
CA ALA A 196 16.72 -13.93 7.21
C ALA A 196 15.62 -14.35 8.20
N ALA A 197 14.76 -13.41 8.63
CA ALA A 197 13.68 -13.70 9.58
C ALA A 197 12.40 -14.25 8.91
N ALA A 198 12.03 -13.70 7.76
CA ALA A 198 10.77 -14.02 7.08
C ALA A 198 10.93 -15.03 5.93
N GLY A 199 12.09 -15.10 5.28
CA GLY A 199 12.24 -15.88 4.05
C GLY A 199 11.65 -15.19 2.81
N TRP A 200 12.27 -15.43 1.65
CA TRP A 200 11.89 -14.80 0.37
C TRP A 200 10.46 -15.10 -0.05
N GLU A 201 9.88 -16.22 0.40
CA GLU A 201 8.51 -16.62 0.11
C GLU A 201 7.45 -15.74 0.79
N LYS A 202 7.84 -14.85 1.73
CA LYS A 202 6.92 -13.91 2.38
C LYS A 202 7.20 -12.45 2.00
N ILE A 203 8.13 -12.20 1.09
CA ILE A 203 8.50 -10.85 0.64
C ILE A 203 7.80 -10.52 -0.68
N LEU A 204 7.17 -9.34 -0.73
CA LEU A 204 6.32 -8.88 -1.81
C LEU A 204 6.79 -7.51 -2.31
N TRP A 205 6.61 -7.26 -3.61
CA TRP A 205 6.76 -5.94 -4.19
C TRP A 205 5.45 -5.15 -4.14
N GLY A 206 5.53 -3.86 -3.83
CA GLY A 206 4.42 -2.92 -4.01
C GLY A 206 4.91 -1.59 -4.58
N SER A 207 4.17 -1.03 -5.55
CA SER A 207 4.57 0.23 -6.19
C SER A 207 4.35 1.45 -5.30
N GLU A 208 3.36 1.38 -4.41
CA GLU A 208 2.80 2.54 -3.72
C GLU A 208 2.27 3.61 -4.68
N TYR A 209 1.80 3.23 -5.87
CA TYR A 209 1.11 4.15 -6.77
C TYR A 209 -0.03 4.88 -6.03
N PRO A 210 -0.25 6.19 -6.27
CA PRO A 210 0.54 7.10 -7.12
C PRO A 210 1.71 7.77 -6.38
N VAL A 211 1.92 7.45 -5.11
CA VAL A 211 2.86 8.13 -4.21
C VAL A 211 4.31 7.99 -4.68
N LEU A 212 4.67 6.91 -5.39
CA LEU A 212 5.99 6.79 -6.01
C LEU A 212 6.33 7.97 -6.93
N TYR A 213 5.35 8.44 -7.70
CA TYR A 213 5.55 9.56 -8.60
C TYR A 213 5.79 10.86 -7.85
N TRP A 214 5.23 11.01 -6.64
CA TRP A 214 5.48 12.18 -5.79
C TRP A 214 6.89 12.19 -5.20
N ARG A 215 7.66 11.13 -5.43
CA ARG A 215 9.08 10.99 -5.07
C ARG A 215 9.99 10.96 -6.30
N ASP A 216 9.46 11.27 -7.47
CA ASP A 216 10.16 11.13 -8.76
C ASP A 216 10.63 9.70 -9.07
N GLU A 217 10.02 8.69 -8.44
CA GLU A 217 10.25 7.29 -8.79
C GLU A 217 9.37 6.89 -9.97
N LEU A 218 9.81 5.87 -10.72
CA LEU A 218 9.08 5.30 -11.85
C LEU A 218 8.78 3.82 -11.59
N ILE A 219 7.69 3.27 -12.14
CA ILE A 219 7.39 1.83 -12.00
C ILE A 219 8.55 0.94 -12.49
N PRO A 220 9.18 1.18 -13.66
CA PRO A 220 10.36 0.41 -14.08
C PRO A 220 11.51 0.48 -13.06
N GLN A 221 11.77 1.67 -12.50
CA GLN A 221 12.79 1.85 -11.46
C GLN A 221 12.43 1.09 -10.18
N ALA A 222 11.18 1.19 -9.72
CA ALA A 222 10.71 0.51 -8.51
C ALA A 222 10.70 -1.02 -8.64
N THR A 223 10.43 -1.54 -9.83
CA THR A 223 10.42 -2.99 -10.11
C THR A 223 11.82 -3.58 -10.28
N ASP A 224 12.75 -2.81 -10.84
CA ASP A 224 14.15 -3.21 -10.99
C ASP A 224 15.01 -2.90 -9.76
N TRP A 225 14.50 -2.10 -8.81
CA TRP A 225 15.20 -1.67 -7.61
C TRP A 225 15.90 -2.83 -6.87
N ILE A 226 15.19 -3.93 -6.60
CA ILE A 226 15.75 -5.04 -5.83
C ILE A 226 16.90 -5.73 -6.56
N ARG A 227 16.85 -5.81 -7.89
CA ARG A 227 17.93 -6.40 -8.71
C ARG A 227 19.17 -5.51 -8.68
N ASN A 228 18.97 -4.19 -8.73
CA ASN A 228 20.08 -3.25 -8.69
C ASN A 228 20.72 -3.18 -7.29
N LEU A 229 19.92 -3.36 -6.24
CA LEU A 229 20.42 -3.42 -4.86
C LEU A 229 21.09 -4.76 -4.51
N LEU A 230 20.58 -5.86 -5.07
CA LEU A 230 21.06 -7.24 -4.85
C LEU A 230 21.34 -7.89 -6.22
N PRO A 231 22.50 -7.60 -6.86
CA PRO A 231 22.79 -8.09 -8.21
C PRO A 231 22.88 -9.62 -8.31
N ASP A 232 23.24 -10.28 -7.20
CA ASP A 232 23.34 -11.75 -7.12
C ASP A 232 22.01 -12.42 -6.71
N LEU A 233 20.90 -11.68 -6.67
CA LEU A 233 19.59 -12.24 -6.34
C LEU A 233 19.16 -13.27 -7.38
N ALA A 234 18.87 -14.49 -6.94
CA ALA A 234 18.38 -15.55 -7.82
C ALA A 234 17.10 -15.12 -8.56
N ASP A 235 16.99 -15.50 -9.84
CA ASP A 235 15.83 -15.18 -10.67
C ASP A 235 14.51 -15.71 -10.09
N SER A 236 14.54 -16.86 -9.41
CA SER A 236 13.38 -17.40 -8.70
C SER A 236 12.91 -16.47 -7.58
N SER A 237 13.81 -15.98 -6.74
CA SER A 237 13.49 -15.02 -5.68
C SER A 237 12.94 -13.72 -6.25
N ARG A 238 13.48 -13.26 -7.40
CA ARG A 238 12.98 -12.07 -8.09
C ARG A 238 11.55 -12.27 -8.61
N ARG A 239 11.23 -13.41 -9.24
CA ARG A 239 9.87 -13.70 -9.69
C ARG A 239 8.90 -13.84 -8.51
N ALA A 240 9.35 -14.48 -7.43
CA ALA A 240 8.58 -14.57 -6.19
C ALA A 240 8.21 -13.19 -5.64
N PHE A 241 9.20 -12.32 -5.52
CA PHE A 241 9.05 -10.93 -5.10
C PHE A 241 8.09 -10.12 -5.97
N LEU A 242 8.24 -10.19 -7.30
CA LEU A 242 7.45 -9.41 -8.27
C LEU A 242 6.04 -9.95 -8.54
N GLY A 243 5.67 -11.12 -7.99
CA GLY A 243 4.28 -11.52 -8.02
C GLY A 243 3.92 -12.95 -7.67
N GLU A 244 4.83 -13.94 -7.72
CA GLU A 244 4.42 -15.32 -7.38
C GLU A 244 4.00 -15.44 -5.91
N ASN A 245 4.66 -14.71 -5.00
CA ASN A 245 4.24 -14.64 -3.59
C ASN A 245 2.87 -13.97 -3.45
N ALA A 246 2.65 -12.84 -4.11
CA ALA A 246 1.37 -12.13 -4.05
C ALA A 246 0.24 -13.00 -4.59
N ARG A 247 0.49 -13.73 -5.69
CA ARG A 247 -0.46 -14.68 -6.28
C ARG A 247 -0.90 -15.72 -5.24
N ARG A 248 0.06 -16.39 -4.61
CA ARG A 248 -0.19 -17.43 -3.61
C ARG A 248 -0.87 -16.91 -2.36
N LEU A 249 -0.54 -15.69 -1.93
CA LEU A 249 -1.04 -15.13 -0.67
C LEU A 249 -2.42 -14.47 -0.84
N PHE A 250 -2.62 -13.65 -1.87
CA PHE A 250 -3.81 -12.80 -2.01
C PHE A 250 -4.80 -13.27 -3.07
N PHE A 251 -4.33 -14.00 -4.08
CA PHE A 251 -5.11 -14.31 -5.28
C PHE A 251 -5.29 -15.81 -5.53
N PHE A 252 -5.12 -16.64 -4.49
CA PHE A 252 -5.34 -18.08 -4.57
C PHE A 252 -6.84 -18.45 -4.48
N GLU A 253 -7.64 -17.58 -3.86
CA GLU A 253 -9.10 -17.65 -3.75
C GLU A 253 -9.74 -16.45 -4.47
N PRO A 254 -11.00 -16.56 -4.92
CA PRO A 254 -11.78 -15.44 -5.43
C PRO A 254 -11.86 -14.27 -4.43
N ALA A 255 -12.09 -13.06 -4.93
CA ALA A 255 -12.41 -11.93 -4.08
C ALA A 255 -13.74 -12.19 -3.34
N PRO A 256 -13.92 -11.69 -2.10
CA PRO A 256 -15.21 -11.77 -1.44
C PRO A 256 -16.30 -10.98 -2.19
N ASP A 257 -17.52 -11.50 -2.17
CA ASP A 257 -18.69 -10.87 -2.78
C ASP A 257 -19.06 -9.54 -2.09
N ASP A 258 -19.81 -8.69 -2.81
CA ASP A 258 -20.34 -7.42 -2.30
C ASP A 258 -21.86 -7.53 -2.09
N ASP A 259 -22.30 -7.50 -0.83
CA ASP A 259 -23.71 -7.53 -0.41
C ASP A 259 -24.10 -6.37 0.54
N ALA A 260 -23.21 -5.39 0.74
CA ALA A 260 -23.36 -4.40 1.80
C ALA A 260 -24.41 -3.30 1.55
N GLY A 261 -24.91 -3.16 0.32
CA GLY A 261 -25.74 -2.01 -0.07
C GLY A 261 -24.97 -0.68 0.02
N ASP A 262 -25.67 0.41 0.32
CA ASP A 262 -25.04 1.74 0.46
C ASP A 262 -24.28 1.89 1.79
N PRO A 263 -23.18 2.67 1.82
CA PRO A 263 -22.47 2.97 3.05
C PRO A 263 -23.38 3.71 4.04
N PRO A 264 -23.08 3.64 5.36
CA PRO A 264 -23.81 4.42 6.35
C PRO A 264 -23.86 5.90 5.98
N GLY A 265 -25.03 6.54 6.12
CA GLY A 265 -25.25 7.92 5.65
C GLY A 265 -24.39 9.02 6.32
N TRP A 266 -23.67 8.69 7.39
CA TRP A 266 -22.69 9.58 8.02
C TRP A 266 -21.31 9.54 7.35
N VAL A 267 -21.04 8.56 6.49
CA VAL A 267 -19.80 8.50 5.70
C VAL A 267 -19.88 9.60 4.64
N PRO A 268 -18.91 10.53 4.58
CA PRO A 268 -18.96 11.62 3.64
C PRO A 268 -18.82 11.09 2.20
N PRO A 269 -19.38 11.81 1.21
CA PRO A 269 -19.17 11.45 -0.18
C PRO A 269 -17.68 11.57 -0.56
N PRO A 270 -17.19 10.73 -1.51
CA PRO A 270 -15.77 10.60 -1.85
C PRO A 270 -14.99 11.90 -2.12
N LEU A 271 -15.67 12.94 -2.62
CA LEU A 271 -15.04 14.14 -3.18
C LEU A 271 -14.88 15.31 -2.20
N HIS A 272 -15.34 15.18 -0.95
CA HIS A 272 -15.57 16.36 -0.09
C HIS A 272 -14.61 16.58 1.05
N THR A 273 -13.45 15.91 1.12
CA THR A 273 -12.58 16.12 2.28
C THR A 273 -11.89 17.48 2.28
N GLY A 274 -11.82 18.19 1.13
CA GLY A 274 -11.31 19.58 1.05
C GLY A 274 -9.84 19.75 1.47
N TYR A 275 -9.16 18.67 1.84
CA TYR A 275 -7.80 18.72 2.31
C TYR A 275 -6.85 18.95 1.14
N PRO A 276 -5.94 19.94 1.26
CA PRO A 276 -4.87 20.09 0.29
C PRO A 276 -4.03 18.81 0.26
N VAL A 277 -3.83 18.27 -0.93
CA VAL A 277 -3.01 17.07 -1.12
C VAL A 277 -1.57 17.54 -1.33
N PRO A 278 -0.61 17.08 -0.50
CA PRO A 278 0.80 17.38 -0.73
C PRO A 278 1.27 16.61 -1.97
N ILE A 279 1.54 17.32 -3.05
CA ILE A 279 2.31 16.81 -4.18
C ILE A 279 3.75 17.26 -3.98
N ALA A 280 4.68 16.31 -4.06
CA ALA A 280 6.03 16.38 -3.50
C ALA A 280 6.05 16.42 -1.97
N GLN A 281 7.03 15.74 -1.37
CA GLN A 281 7.08 15.46 0.07
C GLN A 281 6.96 16.68 1.00
N LYS A 282 7.25 17.91 0.52
CA LYS A 282 7.29 19.12 1.38
C LYS A 282 6.83 20.44 0.74
N GLY A 283 6.30 20.46 -0.49
CA GLY A 283 6.25 21.72 -1.26
C GLY A 283 4.89 22.17 -1.78
N LEU A 284 4.29 21.39 -2.69
CA LEU A 284 3.18 21.87 -3.50
C LEU A 284 1.86 21.36 -2.96
N ARG A 285 1.08 22.24 -2.33
CA ARG A 285 -0.28 21.94 -1.88
C ARG A 285 -1.27 22.34 -2.96
N LEU A 286 -1.88 21.35 -3.59
CA LEU A 286 -2.90 21.56 -4.61
C LEU A 286 -4.28 21.19 -4.06
N SER A 287 -5.32 21.79 -4.64
CA SER A 287 -6.69 21.32 -4.41
C SER A 287 -6.85 19.89 -4.97
N SER A 288 -7.75 19.14 -4.38
CA SER A 288 -8.20 17.83 -4.85
C SER A 288 -8.44 17.75 -6.36
N ALA A 289 -9.20 18.70 -6.90
CA ALA A 289 -9.52 18.76 -8.33
C ALA A 289 -8.28 19.07 -9.19
N ALA A 290 -7.33 19.85 -8.68
CA ALA A 290 -6.08 20.12 -9.37
C ALA A 290 -5.15 18.89 -9.37
N VAL A 291 -5.12 18.13 -8.27
CA VAL A 291 -4.33 16.88 -8.17
C VAL A 291 -4.79 15.84 -9.17
N GLU A 292 -6.10 15.64 -9.29
CA GLU A 292 -6.65 14.66 -10.23
C GLU A 292 -6.32 15.03 -11.68
N LYS A 293 -6.52 16.31 -12.07
CA LYS A 293 -6.17 16.81 -13.40
C LYS A 293 -4.67 16.71 -13.68
N LEU A 294 -3.84 17.08 -12.70
CA LEU A 294 -2.39 17.01 -12.83
C LEU A 294 -1.92 15.57 -12.98
N THR A 295 -2.45 14.66 -12.16
CA THR A 295 -2.10 13.24 -12.20
C THR A 295 -2.53 12.64 -13.54
N ALA A 296 -3.75 12.91 -14.02
CA ALA A 296 -4.18 12.47 -15.33
C ALA A 296 -3.25 12.98 -16.45
N ALA A 297 -2.90 14.27 -16.45
CA ALA A 297 -2.01 14.85 -17.45
C ALA A 297 -0.58 14.29 -17.38
N TYR A 298 -0.04 14.13 -16.16
CA TYR A 298 1.26 13.50 -15.93
C TYR A 298 1.27 12.06 -16.46
N LEU A 299 0.23 11.29 -16.17
CA LEU A 299 0.12 9.93 -16.64
C LEU A 299 -0.01 9.85 -18.17
N GLU A 300 -0.61 10.82 -18.86
CA GLU A 300 -0.56 10.83 -20.33
C GLU A 300 0.86 11.02 -20.88
N ALA A 301 1.66 11.86 -20.23
CA ALA A 301 3.06 12.09 -20.63
C ALA A 301 3.98 10.92 -20.24
N ASN A 302 3.77 10.33 -19.06
CA ASN A 302 4.57 9.23 -18.53
C ASN A 302 4.14 7.89 -19.14
N THR A 303 4.84 7.48 -20.20
CA THR A 303 4.59 6.21 -20.88
C THR A 303 5.75 5.24 -20.70
N PRO A 304 5.52 3.90 -20.77
CA PRO A 304 6.61 2.93 -20.65
C PRO A 304 7.75 3.12 -21.67
N GLY A 305 7.46 3.62 -22.87
CA GLY A 305 8.45 3.87 -23.92
C GLY A 305 9.17 5.23 -23.81
N SER A 306 8.62 6.15 -23.01
CA SER A 306 9.19 7.47 -22.76
C SER A 306 8.83 7.91 -21.34
N PRO A 307 9.42 7.28 -20.31
CA PRO A 307 9.09 7.60 -18.94
C PRO A 307 9.64 8.98 -18.57
N VAL A 308 8.86 9.75 -17.81
CA VAL A 308 9.24 11.09 -17.34
C VAL A 308 8.96 11.18 -15.85
N THR A 309 9.87 11.75 -15.08
CA THR A 309 9.63 11.99 -13.64
C THR A 309 8.59 13.08 -13.46
N LEU A 310 7.91 13.10 -12.30
CA LEU A 310 6.92 14.12 -12.01
C LEU A 310 7.54 15.52 -12.00
N SER A 311 8.76 15.67 -11.46
CA SER A 311 9.49 16.94 -11.48
C SER A 311 9.83 17.42 -12.89
N ALA A 312 10.28 16.53 -13.78
CA ALA A 312 10.59 16.89 -15.17
C ALA A 312 9.31 17.31 -15.92
N PHE A 313 8.22 16.56 -15.75
CA PHE A 313 6.92 16.93 -16.30
C PHE A 313 6.44 18.28 -15.77
N LEU A 314 6.55 18.52 -14.45
CA LEU A 314 6.14 19.78 -13.84
C LEU A 314 6.98 20.96 -14.33
N ALA A 315 8.29 20.79 -14.50
CA ALA A 315 9.17 21.82 -15.04
C ALA A 315 8.73 22.23 -16.45
N GLU A 316 8.58 21.26 -17.37
CA GLU A 316 8.12 21.51 -18.73
C GLU A 316 6.71 22.13 -18.75
N TRP A 317 5.80 21.60 -17.92
CA TRP A 317 4.43 22.11 -17.84
C TRP A 317 4.40 23.57 -17.35
N ILE A 318 5.19 23.93 -16.34
CA ILE A 318 5.29 25.31 -15.84
C ILE A 318 5.90 26.23 -16.92
N GLU A 319 7.02 25.83 -17.52
CA GLU A 319 7.69 26.60 -18.57
C GLU A 319 6.76 26.87 -19.77
N SER A 320 5.92 25.91 -20.14
CA SER A 320 4.93 26.07 -21.22
C SER A 320 3.82 27.08 -20.92
N ARG A 321 3.65 27.48 -19.66
CA ARG A 321 2.57 28.36 -19.18
C ARG A 321 3.04 29.74 -18.76
N LEU A 322 4.34 29.92 -18.55
CA LEU A 322 4.90 31.23 -18.23
C LEU A 322 5.09 32.07 -19.50
N PRO A 323 4.77 33.38 -19.47
CA PRO A 323 5.08 34.27 -20.59
C PRO A 323 6.60 34.32 -20.79
N ARG A 324 7.01 34.32 -22.06
CA ARG A 324 8.41 34.51 -22.47
C ARG A 324 8.89 35.92 -22.19
#